data_AF-A0A818NBG6-F1
#
_entry.id   AF-A0A818NBG6-F1
#
_cell.length_a   1.000
_cell.length_b   1.000
_cell.length_c   1.000
_cell.angle_alpha   90.00
_cell.angle_beta   90.00
_cell.angle_gamma   90.00
#
_symmetry.space_group_name_H-M   'P 1'
#
loop_
_entity.id
_entity.type
_entity.pdbx_description
1 polymer ?
#
loop_
_entity_poly.entity_id
_entity_poly.type
_entity_poly.pdbx_seq_one_letter_code
_entity_poly.pdbx_strand_id
1 'polypeptide(L)'
;MASKENKSSKKNRTGYLTSSTNISAANHLSYLFQTAHTVLLTTADFNLVRHLIKQIRIHAQKKQIRLHPEMKRLLCSCCDMILWSPLTAKNLF
;
A
#
# COMPACT_ATOMS: atom_id res chain seq x y z
N MET A 1 -0.76 21.38 40.43
CA MET A 1 0.23 21.94 39.49
C MET A 1 0.16 21.15 38.20
N ALA A 2 -0.32 21.79 37.12
CA ALA A 2 -0.57 21.14 35.84
C ALA A 2 0.70 21.10 34.99
N SER A 3 1.21 19.90 34.72
CA SER A 3 2.29 19.69 33.75
C SER A 3 1.73 19.80 32.34
N LYS A 4 1.95 20.97 31.72
CA LYS A 4 1.78 21.20 30.29
C LYS A 4 2.98 20.61 29.57
N GLU A 5 2.84 19.42 28.98
CA GLU A 5 3.86 18.91 28.05
C GLU A 5 3.48 19.20 26.60
N ASN A 6 4.40 19.97 26.01
CA ASN A 6 4.40 20.60 24.71
C ASN A 6 4.07 19.66 23.53
N LYS A 7 3.10 20.08 22.72
CA LYS A 7 2.89 19.61 21.33
C LYS A 7 4.02 20.14 20.44
N SER A 8 5.13 19.42 20.34
CA SER A 8 6.15 19.67 19.30
C SER A 8 5.86 18.82 18.07
N SER A 9 5.02 19.35 17.18
CA SER A 9 4.79 18.79 15.84
C SER A 9 6.05 18.96 14.99
N LYS A 10 6.95 17.98 15.04
CA LYS A 10 8.05 17.85 14.07
C LYS A 10 7.46 17.52 12.69
N LYS A 11 7.42 18.54 11.84
CA LYS A 11 7.08 18.47 10.41
C LYS A 11 8.19 17.71 9.68
N ASN A 12 8.12 16.38 9.67
CA ASN A 12 9.03 15.56 8.87
C ASN A 12 8.68 15.70 7.38
N ARG A 13 9.70 15.88 6.56
CA ARG A 13 9.67 16.17 5.12
C ARG A 13 9.16 15.03 4.23
N THR A 14 8.49 14.04 4.81
CA THR A 14 7.87 12.92 4.13
C THR A 14 6.39 12.97 4.44
N GLY A 15 5.55 13.10 3.41
CA GLY A 15 4.09 13.24 3.54
C GLY A 15 3.38 11.96 3.99
N TYR A 16 3.89 11.28 5.02
CA TYR A 16 3.26 10.14 5.66
C TYR A 16 2.50 10.65 6.90
N LEU A 17 1.19 10.39 6.93
CA LEU A 17 0.24 10.96 7.88
C LEU A 17 0.50 10.51 9.33
N THR A 18 0.43 11.48 10.25
CA THR A 18 0.83 11.39 11.67
C THR A 18 -0.35 11.17 12.64
N SER A 19 -1.45 10.53 12.22
CA SER A 19 -2.53 10.12 13.14
C SER A 19 -2.55 8.60 13.31
N SER A 20 -2.76 8.11 14.53
CA SER A 20 -2.75 6.68 14.87
C SER A 20 -3.70 5.84 14.01
N THR A 21 -4.84 6.41 13.62
CA THR A 21 -5.82 5.81 12.71
C THR A 21 -5.30 5.63 11.28
N ASN A 22 -4.45 6.54 10.80
CA ASN A 22 -3.85 6.48 9.47
C ASN A 22 -2.69 5.49 9.41
N ILE A 23 -1.94 5.33 10.51
CA ILE A 23 -0.87 4.32 10.63
C ILE A 23 -1.47 2.90 10.52
N SER A 24 -2.53 2.62 11.28
CA SER A 24 -3.22 1.32 11.22
C SER A 24 -3.72 0.99 9.81
N ALA A 25 -4.29 1.99 9.13
CA ALA A 25 -4.78 1.83 7.79
C ALA A 25 -3.67 1.65 6.74
N ALA A 26 -2.54 2.36 6.88
CA ALA A 26 -1.37 2.15 6.04
C ALA A 26 -0.79 0.73 6.21
N ASN A 27 -0.68 0.26 7.45
CA ASN A 27 -0.24 -1.11 7.76
C ASN A 27 -1.16 -2.16 7.14
N HIS A 28 -2.47 -1.94 7.16
CA HIS A 28 -3.42 -2.84 6.51
C HIS A 28 -3.22 -2.89 4.98
N LEU A 29 -2.97 -1.75 4.33
CA LEU A 29 -2.68 -1.73 2.89
C LEU A 29 -1.36 -2.46 2.57
N SER A 30 -0.33 -2.28 3.40
CA SER A 30 0.94 -2.99 3.27
C SER A 30 0.77 -4.51 3.43
N TYR A 31 -0.05 -4.93 4.40
CA TYR A 31 -0.37 -6.34 4.60
C TYR A 31 -1.06 -6.94 3.37
N LEU A 32 -2.13 -6.30 2.87
CA LEU A 32 -2.83 -6.77 1.67
C LEU A 32 -1.89 -6.87 0.45
N PHE A 33 -0.95 -5.94 0.31
CA PHE A 33 0.02 -5.96 -0.78
C PHE A 33 1.01 -7.13 -0.63
N GLN A 34 1.52 -7.37 0.57
CA GLN A 34 2.38 -8.53 0.86
C GLN A 34 1.63 -9.85 0.60
N THR A 35 0.37 -9.96 1.03
CA THR A 35 -0.46 -11.13 0.74
C THR A 35 -0.63 -11.35 -0.76
N ALA A 36 -0.94 -10.30 -1.51
CA ALA A 36 -1.08 -10.38 -2.97
C ALA A 36 0.23 -10.81 -3.64
N HIS A 37 1.38 -10.31 -3.15
CA HIS A 37 2.69 -10.72 -3.62
C HIS A 37 2.98 -12.20 -3.31
N THR A 38 2.69 -12.66 -2.10
CA THR A 38 2.87 -14.07 -1.72
C THR A 38 1.99 -14.98 -2.57
N VAL A 39 0.70 -14.65 -2.75
CA VAL A 39 -0.22 -15.42 -3.62
C VAL A 39 0.32 -15.50 -5.05
N LEU A 40 0.82 -14.37 -5.59
CA LEU A 40 1.40 -14.35 -6.92
C LEU A 40 2.61 -15.30 -7.03
N LEU A 41 3.46 -15.37 -6.00
CA LEU A 41 4.66 -16.20 -5.99
C LEU A 41 4.40 -17.68 -5.69
N THR A 42 3.40 -18.01 -4.87
CA THR A 42 3.18 -19.39 -4.39
C THR A 42 2.13 -20.14 -5.21
N THR A 43 1.01 -19.51 -5.53
CA THR A 43 -0.11 -20.16 -6.23
C THR A 43 -0.29 -19.67 -7.66
N ALA A 44 0.29 -18.51 -8.00
CA ALA A 44 0.08 -17.83 -9.27
C ALA A 44 -1.41 -17.61 -9.61
N ASP A 45 -2.29 -17.53 -8.61
CA ASP A 45 -3.70 -17.24 -8.81
C ASP A 45 -3.92 -15.75 -9.10
N PHE A 46 -3.86 -15.41 -10.39
CA PHE A 46 -4.01 -14.05 -10.89
C PHE A 46 -5.37 -13.41 -10.53
N ASN A 47 -6.43 -14.20 -10.39
CA ASN A 47 -7.75 -13.67 -10.04
C ASN A 47 -7.77 -13.20 -8.59
N LEU A 48 -7.20 -14.00 -7.68
CA LEU A 48 -7.08 -13.63 -6.27
C LEU A 48 -6.17 -12.42 -6.08
N VAL A 49 -5.03 -12.37 -6.78
CA VAL A 49 -4.14 -11.20 -6.77
C VAL A 49 -4.88 -9.95 -7.24
N ARG A 50 -5.61 -10.02 -8.36
CA ARG A 50 -6.40 -8.89 -8.87
C ARG A 50 -7.45 -8.42 -7.87
N HIS A 51 -8.12 -9.35 -7.20
CA HIS A 51 -9.08 -9.02 -6.16
C HIS A 51 -8.42 -8.25 -5.02
N LEU A 52 -7.28 -8.74 -4.50
CA LEU A 52 -6.55 -8.09 -3.41
C LEU A 52 -6.07 -6.69 -3.78
N ILE A 53 -5.52 -6.49 -4.99
CA ILE A 53 -5.10 -5.16 -5.46
C ILE A 53 -6.29 -4.21 -5.62
N LYS A 54 -7.43 -4.71 -6.10
CA LYS A 54 -8.67 -3.91 -6.17
C LYS A 54 -9.12 -3.47 -4.78
N GLN A 55 -9.06 -4.35 -3.78
CA GLN A 55 -9.36 -3.99 -2.39
C GLN A 55 -8.41 -2.91 -1.85
N ILE A 56 -7.10 -3.02 -2.13
CA ILE A 56 -6.11 -2.00 -1.74
C ILE A 56 -6.50 -0.63 -2.29
N ARG A 57 -6.89 -0.54 -3.57
CA ARG A 57 -7.32 0.73 -4.18
C ARG A 57 -8.57 1.29 -3.54
N ILE A 58 -9.58 0.45 -3.35
CA ILE A 58 -10.85 0.85 -2.71
C ILE A 58 -10.58 1.35 -1.29
N HIS A 59 -9.77 0.63 -0.51
CA HIS A 59 -9.43 1.04 0.86
C HIS A 59 -8.58 2.32 0.90
N ALA A 60 -7.62 2.47 0.00
CA ALA A 60 -6.81 3.68 -0.12
C ALA A 60 -7.68 4.90 -0.47
N GLN A 61 -8.60 4.77 -1.42
CA GLN A 61 -9.55 5.82 -1.79
C GLN A 61 -10.51 6.15 -0.64
N LYS A 62 -11.14 5.15 -0.03
CA LYS A 62 -12.09 5.33 1.08
C LYS A 62 -11.46 6.04 2.27
N LYS A 63 -10.21 5.71 2.60
CA LYS A 63 -9.48 6.32 3.73
C LYS A 63 -8.66 7.55 3.33
N GLN A 64 -8.70 7.96 2.06
CA GLN A 64 -7.88 9.05 1.49
C GLN A 64 -6.37 8.90 1.79
N ILE A 65 -5.88 7.66 1.82
CA ILE A 65 -4.48 7.34 2.10
C ILE A 65 -3.71 7.23 0.79
N ARG A 66 -2.56 7.90 0.73
CA ARG A 66 -1.63 7.74 -0.38
C ARG A 66 -0.86 6.43 -0.21
N LEU A 67 -0.91 5.58 -1.23
CA LEU A 67 -0.07 4.39 -1.32
C LEU A 67 1.41 4.76 -1.25
N HIS A 68 2.22 3.88 -0.62
CA HIS A 68 3.67 4.02 -0.62
C HIS A 68 4.18 4.02 -2.08
N PRO A 69 5.11 4.91 -2.46
CA PRO A 69 5.59 5.04 -3.84
C PRO A 69 6.15 3.74 -4.41
N GLU A 70 6.80 2.90 -3.60
CA GLU A 70 7.30 1.59 -4.04
C GLU A 70 6.16 0.63 -4.42
N MET A 71 5.14 0.53 -3.56
CA MET A 71 3.94 -0.26 -3.86
C MET A 71 3.26 0.28 -5.12
N LYS A 72 3.12 1.60 -5.24
CA LYS A 72 2.47 2.24 -6.38
C LYS A 72 3.18 1.92 -7.71
N ARG A 73 4.52 1.88 -7.74
CA ARG A 73 5.30 1.54 -8.94
C ARG A 73 5.09 0.10 -9.38
N LEU A 74 4.86 -0.80 -8.43
CA LEU A 74 4.62 -2.21 -8.68
C LEU A 74 3.16 -2.52 -9.02
N LEU A 75 2.26 -1.54 -9.06
CA LEU A 75 0.83 -1.76 -9.37
C LEU A 75 0.46 -1.17 -10.72
N CYS A 76 -0.07 -2.01 -11.61
CA CYS A 76 -0.60 -1.62 -12.91
C CYS A 76 -1.86 -0.76 -12.75
N SER A 77 -1.83 0.52 -13.18
CA SER A 77 -2.96 1.46 -13.12
C SER A 77 -4.24 0.94 -13.81
N CYS A 78 -4.12 0.20 -14.90
CA CYS A 78 -5.26 -0.24 -15.70
C CYS A 78 -5.82 -1.61 -15.30
N CYS A 79 -4.95 -2.52 -14.86
CA CYS A 79 -5.26 -3.96 -14.81
C CYS A 79 -5.33 -4.55 -13.40
N ASP A 80 -5.16 -3.72 -12.36
CA ASP A 80 -5.20 -4.11 -10.95
C ASP A 80 -4.27 -5.30 -10.65
N MET A 81 -3.08 -5.32 -11.27
CA MET A 81 -2.12 -6.41 -11.15
C MET A 81 -0.78 -5.91 -10.59
N ILE A 82 -0.08 -6.79 -9.88
CA ILE A 82 1.32 -6.56 -9.49
C ILE A 82 2.20 -6.75 -10.72
N LEU A 83 3.04 -5.77 -11.03
CA LEU A 83 4.08 -5.81 -12.06
C LEU A 83 5.33 -6.45 -11.44
N TRP A 84 5.49 -7.75 -11.67
CA TRP A 84 6.65 -8.51 -11.25
C TRP A 84 7.33 -9.06 -12.49
N SER A 85 8.56 -8.60 -12.75
CA SER A 85 9.30 -8.83 -14.00
C SER A 85 9.29 -10.28 -14.50
N PRO A 86 9.49 -11.32 -13.66
CA PRO A 86 9.50 -12.70 -14.16
C PRO A 86 8.12 -13.30 -14.43
N LEU A 87 7.02 -12.67 -14.00
CA LEU A 87 5.67 -13.28 -14.05
C LEU A 87 4.66 -12.47 -14.87
N THR A 88 4.59 -11.17 -14.64
CA THR A 88 3.47 -10.34 -15.12
C THR A 88 3.89 -9.14 -15.95
N ALA A 89 5.17 -8.74 -15.93
CA ALA A 89 5.69 -7.67 -16.76
C ALA A 89 6.60 -8.23 -17.87
N LYS A 90 6.01 -8.58 -19.02
CA LYS A 90 6.79 -8.79 -20.25
C LYS A 90 7.32 -7.41 -20.69
N ASN A 91 8.66 -7.24 -20.72
CA ASN A 91 9.40 -6.07 -21.22
C ASN A 91 9.82 -4.99 -20.19
N LEU A 92 10.25 -5.36 -18.99
CA LEU A 92 11.09 -4.50 -18.14
C LEU A 92 12.54 -4.98 -18.21
N PHE A 93 13.21 -4.67 -19.34
CA PHE A 93 14.66 -4.75 -19.50
C PHE A 93 15.19 -3.36 -19.84
#